data_AF-A0A0P0YWG4-F1
#
_entry.id   AF-A0A0P0YWG4-F1
#
_cell.length_a   1.000
_cell.length_b   1.000
_cell.length_c   1.000
_cell.angle_alpha   90.00
_cell.angle_beta   90.00
_cell.angle_gamma   90.00
#
_symmetry.space_group_name_H-M   'P 1'
#
loop_
_entity.id
_entity.type
_entity.pdbx_description
1 polymer ?
#
loop_
_entity_poly.entity_id
_entity_poly.type
_entity_poly.pdbx_seq_one_letter_code
_entity_poly.pdbx_strand_id
1 'polypeptide(L)'
;MARHGYVFDTPRAAQYFSAKPYYQPRTKNVRLSEIEKYNINLIKSFEGRASRSPTVATPSTTKAVVSGLDAKGDGFLAVRDGPGSQFSQIGKLLEGDQVVIVDSSGAWRKVRFWGGEGWSHNNWIRAERSAPPAAVRAASADKGESTAEREVQILRRDIGAMTQQLSELTEHMQDMRGSARGEYPAVEERYAELVERKQEAERAVAQYQTPVRPADANVGANARQASEQFQKVPYFIPGTSTIGEVWIEPVVDDQGQLAFNWNFVDPGAEYQKIAVAIPMTQTQVQETADALRKIVNWSATAQENKVRRAYEKLAYCFPADLCEAEDATGARTSLVFRIAEDGSTASIVRRQQGAFQRTFGFSSESAIVLADYLERVLTDSSAEYKGATASQSDLDALFE
;
A
#
# COMPACT_ATOMS: atom_id res chain seq x y z
N MET A 1 8.04 -15.76 39.14
CA MET A 1 9.06 -16.58 39.84
C MET A 1 9.74 -15.82 40.97
N ALA A 2 10.48 -14.72 40.72
CA ALA A 2 11.19 -13.96 41.77
C ALA A 2 10.27 -13.47 42.90
N ARG A 3 9.12 -12.85 42.56
CA ARG A 3 8.13 -12.35 43.53
C ARG A 3 7.54 -13.42 44.44
N HIS A 4 7.67 -14.69 44.08
CA HIS A 4 7.18 -15.84 44.85
C HIS A 4 8.31 -16.65 45.48
N GLY A 5 9.49 -16.05 45.60
CA GLY A 5 10.63 -16.59 46.34
C GLY A 5 11.41 -17.70 45.62
N TYR A 6 11.41 -17.69 44.29
CA TYR A 6 12.26 -18.58 43.50
C TYR A 6 13.75 -18.28 43.73
N VAL A 7 14.54 -19.28 44.10
CA VAL A 7 16.00 -19.15 44.29
C VAL A 7 16.72 -19.27 42.94
N PHE A 8 17.36 -18.20 42.48
CA PHE A 8 18.14 -18.20 41.24
C PHE A 8 19.58 -18.68 41.45
N ASP A 9 20.02 -19.62 40.63
CA ASP A 9 21.37 -20.22 40.72
C ASP A 9 22.45 -19.42 39.97
N THR A 10 22.07 -18.54 39.05
CA THR A 10 23.01 -17.72 38.30
C THR A 10 23.43 -16.49 39.11
N PRO A 11 24.74 -16.23 39.28
CA PRO A 11 25.24 -15.11 40.10
C PRO A 11 24.66 -13.75 39.71
N ARG A 12 24.53 -13.51 38.40
CA ARG A 12 24.01 -12.25 37.84
C ARG A 12 22.53 -12.01 38.20
N ALA A 13 21.69 -13.04 38.11
CA ALA A 13 20.28 -12.91 38.45
C ALA A 13 20.06 -12.82 39.96
N ALA A 14 20.83 -13.60 40.73
CA ALA A 14 20.79 -13.54 42.18
C ALA A 14 21.14 -12.14 42.71
N GLN A 15 22.17 -11.50 42.16
CA GLN A 15 22.60 -10.14 42.51
C GLN A 15 21.58 -9.06 42.09
N TYR A 16 20.98 -9.19 40.91
CA TYR A 16 20.00 -8.23 40.43
C TYR A 16 18.70 -8.26 41.26
N PHE A 17 18.20 -9.45 41.60
CA PHE A 17 16.93 -9.58 42.32
C PHE A 17 17.06 -9.37 43.83
N SER A 18 18.22 -9.67 44.43
CA SER A 18 18.47 -9.36 45.86
C SER A 18 18.43 -7.86 46.16
N ALA A 19 18.69 -7.00 45.17
CA ALA A 19 18.54 -5.56 45.27
C ALA A 19 17.07 -5.07 45.22
N LYS A 20 16.09 -5.95 45.00
CA LYS A 20 14.67 -5.57 44.89
C LYS A 20 13.93 -5.78 46.22
N PRO A 21 13.21 -4.77 46.76
CA PRO A 21 12.55 -4.86 48.07
C PRO A 21 11.50 -5.97 48.20
N TYR A 22 10.91 -6.39 47.08
CA TYR A 22 9.85 -7.40 47.02
C TYR A 22 10.38 -8.84 46.88
N TYR A 23 11.69 -9.05 46.81
CA TYR A 23 12.28 -10.36 46.56
C TYR A 23 12.73 -11.02 47.87
N GLN A 24 12.16 -12.19 48.16
CA GLN A 24 12.52 -13.01 49.33
C GLN A 24 12.75 -14.46 48.88
N PRO A 25 14.00 -14.91 48.67
CA PRO A 25 14.28 -16.27 48.20
C PRO A 25 13.91 -17.31 49.26
N ARG A 26 13.12 -18.33 48.87
CA ARG A 26 12.59 -19.36 49.79
C ARG A 26 12.70 -20.79 49.24
N THR A 27 12.48 -20.99 47.94
CA THR A 27 12.40 -22.34 47.35
C THR A 27 12.79 -22.33 45.87
N LYS A 28 13.26 -23.46 45.33
CA LYS A 28 13.44 -23.66 43.89
C LYS A 28 12.17 -24.13 43.18
N ASN A 29 11.14 -24.52 43.93
CA ASN A 29 9.88 -24.99 43.38
C ASN A 29 8.77 -24.01 43.73
N VAL A 30 8.43 -23.15 42.77
CA VAL A 30 7.44 -22.09 42.93
C VAL A 30 6.22 -22.37 42.06
N ARG A 31 5.03 -22.35 42.68
CA ARG A 31 3.76 -22.46 41.97
C ARG A 31 3.41 -21.10 41.34
N LEU A 32 3.29 -21.08 40.02
CA LEU A 32 2.98 -19.87 39.25
C LEU A 32 1.47 -19.79 38.97
N SER A 33 0.92 -18.58 38.97
CA SER A 33 -0.44 -18.33 38.50
C SER A 33 -0.55 -18.50 36.97
N GLU A 34 -1.75 -18.67 36.44
CA GLU A 34 -1.97 -18.83 34.99
C GLU A 34 -1.47 -17.62 34.18
N ILE A 35 -1.62 -16.40 34.72
CA ILE A 35 -1.13 -15.16 34.09
C ILE A 35 0.42 -15.15 34.07
N GLU A 36 1.06 -15.62 35.14
CA GLU A 36 2.52 -15.68 35.19
C GLU A 36 3.08 -16.78 34.28
N LYS A 37 2.39 -17.92 34.16
CA LYS A 37 2.73 -18.95 33.18
C LYS A 37 2.60 -18.41 31.76
N TYR A 38 1.53 -17.67 31.47
CA TYR A 38 1.33 -17.00 30.19
C TYR A 38 2.45 -16.00 29.89
N ASN A 39 2.78 -15.12 30.84
CA ASN A 39 3.85 -14.14 30.67
C ASN A 39 5.24 -14.78 30.54
N ILE A 40 5.50 -15.88 31.25
CA ILE A 40 6.73 -16.65 31.10
C ILE A 40 6.79 -17.33 29.73
N ASN A 41 5.69 -17.87 29.23
CA ASN A 41 5.63 -18.45 27.88
C ASN A 41 5.81 -17.37 26.80
N LEU A 42 5.24 -16.19 27.01
CA LEU A 42 5.44 -15.04 26.15
C LEU A 42 6.91 -14.61 26.14
N ILE A 43 7.54 -14.46 27.31
CA ILE A 43 8.97 -14.13 27.42
C ILE A 43 9.84 -15.24 26.82
N LYS A 44 9.55 -16.52 27.05
CA LYS A 44 10.25 -17.64 26.40
C LYS A 44 10.11 -17.63 24.87
N SER A 45 8.98 -17.17 24.35
CA SER A 45 8.80 -16.97 22.91
C SER A 45 9.67 -15.84 22.36
N PHE A 46 9.99 -14.84 23.18
CA PHE A 46 10.91 -13.75 22.85
C PHE A 46 12.40 -14.12 23.11
N GLU A 47 12.70 -14.86 24.18
CA GLU A 47 14.06 -15.33 24.51
C GLU A 47 14.53 -16.47 23.59
N GLY A 48 13.59 -17.30 23.10
CA GLY A 48 13.83 -18.26 22.02
C GLY A 48 14.18 -17.60 20.68
N ARG A 49 13.83 -16.31 20.51
CA ARG A 49 14.28 -15.48 19.38
C ARG A 49 15.62 -14.78 19.65
N ALA A 50 16.05 -14.64 20.91
CA ALA A 50 17.27 -13.92 21.29
C ALA A 50 18.51 -14.82 21.54
N SER A 51 18.33 -16.14 21.70
CA SER A 51 19.44 -17.11 21.90
C SER A 51 19.75 -17.96 20.68
N ARG A 52 19.03 -17.78 19.58
CA ARG A 52 19.47 -18.17 18.25
C ARG A 52 19.89 -16.91 17.53
N SER A 53 21.17 -16.80 17.18
CA SER A 53 21.53 -16.00 16.01
C SER A 53 20.62 -16.45 14.87
N PRO A 54 19.71 -15.61 14.35
CA PRO A 54 19.01 -15.95 13.14
C PRO A 54 19.86 -15.42 12.00
N THR A 55 20.60 -16.33 11.38
CA THR A 55 20.59 -16.38 9.92
C THR A 55 19.13 -16.30 9.49
N VAL A 56 18.68 -15.13 9.03
CA VAL A 56 17.37 -14.98 8.40
C VAL A 56 17.45 -15.74 7.07
N ALA A 57 16.98 -16.98 7.07
CA ALA A 57 16.43 -17.57 5.87
C ALA A 57 15.10 -16.85 5.59
N THR A 58 15.06 -16.09 4.50
CA THR A 58 13.85 -15.54 3.91
C THR A 58 12.84 -16.66 3.69
N PRO A 59 11.53 -16.50 4.01
CA PRO A 59 10.54 -17.45 3.52
C PRO A 59 10.52 -17.36 1.99
N SER A 60 11.02 -18.39 1.33
CA SER A 60 11.01 -18.50 -0.13
C SER A 60 9.56 -18.73 -0.56
N THR A 61 8.84 -17.66 -0.87
CA THR A 61 7.49 -17.77 -1.43
C THR A 61 7.61 -18.30 -2.86
N THR A 62 7.23 -19.57 -3.05
CA THR A 62 7.28 -20.22 -4.37
C THR A 62 5.86 -20.30 -4.92
N LYS A 63 5.62 -19.71 -6.10
CA LYS A 63 4.35 -19.88 -6.83
C LYS A 63 4.21 -21.34 -7.28
N ALA A 64 3.04 -21.90 -7.05
CA ALA A 64 2.74 -23.28 -7.38
C ALA A 64 1.30 -23.41 -7.86
N VAL A 65 1.04 -24.47 -8.62
CA VAL A 65 -0.29 -24.84 -9.09
C VAL A 65 -0.64 -26.22 -8.54
N VAL A 66 -1.92 -26.41 -8.19
CA VAL A 66 -2.44 -27.73 -7.85
C VAL A 66 -2.58 -28.54 -9.13
N SER A 67 -1.91 -29.70 -9.21
CA SER A 67 -2.03 -30.56 -10.39
C SER A 67 -1.87 -32.04 -10.10
N GLY A 68 -2.53 -32.87 -10.90
CA GLY A 68 -2.48 -34.33 -10.82
C GLY A 68 -3.46 -34.93 -9.82
N LEU A 69 -4.58 -34.25 -9.55
CA LEU A 69 -5.69 -34.83 -8.79
C LEU A 69 -6.38 -35.93 -9.60
N ASP A 70 -6.79 -37.00 -8.92
CA ASP A 70 -7.52 -38.10 -9.56
C ASP A 70 -8.96 -37.68 -9.86
N ALA A 71 -9.31 -37.62 -11.15
CA ALA A 71 -10.65 -37.27 -11.63
C ALA A 71 -11.72 -38.32 -11.25
N LYS A 72 -11.34 -39.51 -10.77
CA LYS A 72 -12.25 -40.55 -10.26
C LYS A 72 -12.29 -40.62 -8.73
N GLY A 73 -11.51 -39.81 -8.03
CA GLY A 73 -11.47 -39.70 -6.56
C GLY A 73 -12.33 -38.54 -6.04
N ASP A 74 -11.93 -37.95 -4.90
CA ASP A 74 -12.66 -36.86 -4.24
C ASP A 74 -12.63 -35.53 -5.02
N GLY A 75 -11.76 -35.40 -6.03
CA GLY A 75 -11.71 -34.23 -6.93
C GLY A 75 -11.13 -32.93 -6.34
N PHE A 76 -10.64 -32.95 -5.10
CA PHE A 76 -10.03 -31.78 -4.45
C PHE A 76 -8.83 -32.15 -3.58
N LEU A 77 -7.92 -31.20 -3.40
CA LEU A 77 -6.83 -31.25 -2.41
C LEU A 77 -7.30 -30.60 -1.10
N ALA A 78 -7.27 -31.34 0.00
CA ALA A 78 -7.69 -30.83 1.31
C ALA A 78 -6.67 -29.87 1.92
N VAL A 79 -7.15 -28.70 2.35
CA VAL A 79 -6.39 -27.72 3.15
C VAL A 79 -6.72 -27.91 4.62
N ARG A 80 -5.72 -28.09 5.47
CA ARG A 80 -5.87 -28.41 6.90
C ARG A 80 -5.22 -27.38 7.82
N ASP A 81 -5.68 -27.33 9.05
CA ASP A 81 -5.17 -26.39 10.07
C ASP A 81 -3.73 -26.70 10.54
N GLY A 82 -3.24 -27.92 10.29
CA GLY A 82 -1.88 -28.34 10.62
C GLY A 82 -1.31 -29.41 9.66
N PRO A 83 0.01 -29.65 9.69
CA PRO A 83 0.68 -30.60 8.80
C PRO A 83 0.43 -32.05 9.24
N GLY A 84 -0.72 -32.61 8.81
CA GLY A 84 -1.10 -33.98 9.12
C GLY A 84 -2.56 -34.29 8.80
N SER A 85 -2.87 -35.57 8.58
CA SER A 85 -4.25 -36.03 8.31
C SER A 85 -5.16 -35.95 9.55
N GLN A 86 -4.57 -35.86 10.74
CA GLN A 86 -5.28 -35.72 12.02
C GLN A 86 -5.84 -34.31 12.28
N PHE A 87 -5.39 -33.29 11.54
CA PHE A 87 -5.86 -31.92 11.71
C PHE A 87 -7.14 -31.67 10.92
N SER A 88 -8.02 -30.82 11.44
CA SER A 88 -9.29 -30.49 10.79
C SER A 88 -9.08 -29.89 9.40
N GLN A 89 -9.94 -30.28 8.46
CA GLN A 89 -9.98 -29.67 7.14
C GLN A 89 -10.66 -28.29 7.25
N ILE A 90 -9.98 -27.28 6.74
CA ILE A 90 -10.40 -25.88 6.77
C ILE A 90 -10.67 -25.32 5.36
N GLY A 91 -10.29 -26.06 4.31
CA GLY A 91 -10.51 -25.66 2.93
C GLY A 91 -10.30 -26.79 1.93
N LYS A 92 -10.55 -26.47 0.65
CA LYS A 92 -10.38 -27.36 -0.50
C LYS A 92 -9.77 -26.57 -1.65
N LEU A 93 -8.83 -27.18 -2.38
CA LEU A 93 -8.26 -26.65 -3.61
C LEU A 93 -8.60 -27.57 -4.77
N LEU A 94 -8.92 -27.00 -5.92
CA LEU A 94 -9.26 -27.72 -7.14
C LEU A 94 -8.04 -27.83 -8.07
N GLU A 95 -8.13 -28.72 -9.06
CA GLU A 95 -7.12 -28.85 -10.10
C GLU A 95 -6.96 -27.51 -10.84
N GLY A 96 -5.72 -27.02 -10.97
CA GLY A 96 -5.42 -25.72 -11.59
C GLY A 96 -5.41 -24.53 -10.64
N ASP A 97 -5.78 -24.70 -9.36
CA ASP A 97 -5.73 -23.60 -8.39
C ASP A 97 -4.29 -23.13 -8.16
N GLN A 98 -4.09 -21.81 -8.26
CA GLN A 98 -2.81 -21.17 -7.98
C GLN A 98 -2.66 -20.91 -6.48
N VAL A 99 -1.52 -21.32 -5.94
CA VAL A 99 -1.19 -21.18 -4.52
C VAL A 99 0.24 -20.70 -4.33
N VAL A 100 0.49 -20.03 -3.21
CA VAL A 100 1.85 -19.64 -2.81
C VAL A 100 2.31 -20.54 -1.67
N ILE A 101 3.40 -21.27 -1.87
CA ILE A 101 4.03 -22.06 -0.80
C ILE A 101 4.76 -21.08 0.11
N VAL A 102 4.31 -20.98 1.36
CA VAL A 102 4.87 -20.05 2.36
C VAL A 102 5.75 -20.77 3.39
N ASP A 103 5.55 -22.09 3.57
CA ASP A 103 6.35 -22.91 4.48
C ASP A 103 6.26 -24.41 4.11
N SER A 104 7.10 -25.24 4.71
CA SER A 104 7.08 -26.68 4.51
C SER A 104 7.45 -27.48 5.76
N SER A 105 6.76 -28.62 5.93
CA SER A 105 6.99 -29.55 7.03
C SER A 105 6.79 -30.99 6.55
N GLY A 106 7.88 -31.71 6.33
CA GLY A 106 7.86 -33.07 5.79
C GLY A 106 7.15 -33.16 4.44
N ALA A 107 6.11 -34.01 4.37
CA ALA A 107 5.28 -34.18 3.18
C ALA A 107 4.21 -33.07 3.00
N TRP A 108 4.18 -32.07 3.88
CA TRP A 108 3.18 -31.01 3.89
C TRP A 108 3.78 -29.66 3.49
N ARG A 109 2.99 -28.88 2.75
CA ARG A 109 3.30 -27.50 2.37
C ARG A 109 2.24 -26.59 2.99
N LYS A 110 2.68 -25.51 3.63
CA LYS A 110 1.79 -24.43 3.99
C LYS A 110 1.56 -23.58 2.75
N VAL A 111 0.31 -23.48 2.32
CA VAL A 111 -0.11 -22.78 1.12
C VAL A 111 -0.98 -21.59 1.50
N ARG A 112 -0.79 -20.48 0.81
CA ARG A 112 -1.68 -19.33 0.81
C ARG A 112 -2.52 -19.36 -0.46
N PHE A 113 -3.84 -19.29 -0.28
CA PHE A 113 -4.84 -19.34 -1.34
C PHE A 113 -5.96 -18.32 -1.03
N TRP A 114 -6.92 -18.15 -1.94
CA TRP A 114 -7.97 -17.14 -1.81
C TRP A 114 -8.82 -17.28 -0.52
N GLY A 115 -8.93 -18.49 0.04
CA GLY A 115 -9.65 -18.78 1.28
C GLY A 115 -8.81 -18.73 2.57
N GLY A 116 -7.56 -18.25 2.53
CA GLY A 116 -6.68 -18.10 3.70
C GLY A 116 -5.36 -18.88 3.60
N GLU A 117 -4.80 -19.25 4.75
CA GLU A 117 -3.59 -20.08 4.82
C GLU A 117 -3.87 -21.43 5.47
N GLY A 118 -3.26 -22.48 4.97
CA GLY A 118 -3.35 -23.80 5.58
C GLY A 118 -2.38 -24.80 4.99
N TRP A 119 -2.39 -26.02 5.50
CA TRP A 119 -1.46 -27.09 5.15
C TRP A 119 -2.09 -28.07 4.16
N SER A 120 -1.42 -28.30 3.04
CA SER A 120 -1.82 -29.24 2.00
C SER A 120 -0.67 -30.18 1.67
N HIS A 121 -0.99 -31.39 1.24
CA HIS A 121 0.01 -32.41 0.98
C HIS A 121 0.77 -32.15 -0.34
N ASN A 122 2.09 -32.30 -0.32
CA ASN A 122 2.98 -31.87 -1.40
C ASN A 122 2.80 -32.64 -2.73
N ASN A 123 2.23 -33.85 -2.71
CA ASN A 123 2.12 -34.69 -3.91
C ASN A 123 1.39 -34.02 -5.08
N TRP A 124 0.45 -33.14 -4.77
CA TRP A 124 -0.45 -32.49 -5.72
C TRP A 124 -0.13 -31.02 -5.92
N ILE A 125 0.98 -30.52 -5.38
CA ILE A 125 1.42 -29.14 -5.53
C ILE A 125 2.65 -29.15 -6.43
N ARG A 126 2.55 -28.52 -7.59
CA ARG A 126 3.67 -28.33 -8.52
C ARG A 126 4.13 -26.89 -8.42
N ALA A 127 5.32 -26.69 -7.87
CA ALA A 127 6.01 -25.42 -8.02
C ALA A 127 6.19 -25.13 -9.51
N GLU A 128 5.85 -23.91 -9.93
CA GLU A 128 6.17 -23.44 -11.28
C GLU A 128 7.69 -23.34 -11.39
N ARG A 129 8.33 -24.38 -11.93
CA ARG A 129 9.72 -24.30 -12.36
C ARG A 129 9.72 -23.57 -13.69
N SER A 130 10.40 -22.42 -13.76
CA SER A 130 10.83 -21.82 -15.02
C SER A 130 11.54 -22.91 -15.84
N ALA A 131 10.97 -23.23 -17.00
CA ALA A 131 11.43 -24.34 -17.82
C ALA A 131 12.84 -24.05 -18.39
N PRO A 132 13.73 -25.06 -18.48
CA PRO A 132 15.06 -24.92 -19.08
C PRO A 132 14.98 -24.97 -20.61
N PRO A 133 15.75 -24.16 -21.36
CA PRO A 133 15.86 -24.32 -22.80
C PRO A 133 16.76 -25.52 -23.14
N ALA A 134 16.32 -26.30 -24.12
CA ALA A 134 17.00 -27.49 -24.63
C ALA A 134 18.32 -27.17 -25.36
N ALA A 135 19.33 -27.97 -25.00
CA ALA A 135 20.57 -28.32 -25.71
C ALA A 135 21.03 -27.46 -26.91
N VAL A 136 22.08 -26.66 -26.68
CA VAL A 136 23.19 -26.52 -27.62
C VAL A 136 24.48 -26.79 -26.86
N ARG A 137 25.27 -27.74 -27.37
CA ARG A 137 26.53 -28.20 -26.80
C ARG A 137 27.58 -27.10 -26.85
N ALA A 138 28.21 -26.76 -25.72
CA ALA A 138 29.60 -26.31 -25.69
C ALA A 138 30.16 -26.36 -24.26
N ALA A 139 31.35 -26.96 -24.17
CA ALA A 139 32.34 -27.03 -23.10
C ALA A 139 32.22 -26.06 -21.89
N SER A 140 32.20 -26.68 -20.70
CA SER A 140 32.97 -26.35 -19.49
C SER A 140 33.54 -24.93 -19.31
N ALA A 141 33.10 -24.23 -18.25
CA ALA A 141 33.97 -23.44 -17.37
C ALA A 141 33.24 -23.11 -16.05
N ASP A 142 33.84 -23.56 -14.94
CA ASP A 142 33.67 -22.99 -13.60
C ASP A 142 33.96 -21.48 -13.64
N LYS A 143 33.08 -20.64 -13.07
CA LYS A 143 33.39 -19.24 -12.77
C LYS A 143 32.76 -18.82 -11.46
N GLY A 144 33.64 -18.62 -10.48
CA GLY A 144 33.33 -17.97 -9.22
C GLY A 144 32.80 -16.55 -9.41
N GLU A 145 31.79 -16.25 -8.60
CA GLU A 145 31.31 -14.91 -8.32
C GLU A 145 32.50 -14.03 -7.86
N SER A 146 32.71 -12.92 -8.57
CA SER A 146 33.80 -11.99 -8.30
C SER A 146 33.58 -11.29 -6.95
N THR A 147 34.66 -10.90 -6.28
CA THR A 147 34.60 -10.13 -5.02
C THR A 147 33.78 -8.86 -5.16
N ALA A 148 33.82 -8.21 -6.34
CA ALA A 148 33.04 -7.02 -6.66
C ALA A 148 31.52 -7.29 -6.71
N GLU A 149 31.07 -8.42 -7.25
CA GLU A 149 29.64 -8.79 -7.25
C GLU A 149 29.09 -9.02 -5.84
N ARG A 150 29.91 -9.61 -4.95
CA ARG A 150 29.56 -9.79 -3.54
C ARG A 150 29.49 -8.47 -2.79
N GLU A 151 30.43 -7.56 -3.02
CA GLU A 151 30.43 -6.22 -2.43
C GLU A 151 29.20 -5.41 -2.86
N VAL A 152 28.82 -5.48 -4.15
CA VAL A 152 27.59 -4.84 -4.65
C VAL A 152 26.34 -5.42 -4.01
N GLN A 153 26.26 -6.74 -3.81
CA GLN A 153 25.12 -7.36 -3.13
C GLN A 153 25.00 -6.94 -1.66
N ILE A 154 26.12 -6.77 -0.96
CA ILE A 154 26.16 -6.26 0.42
C ILE A 154 25.66 -4.82 0.45
N LEU A 155 26.21 -3.95 -0.40
CA LEU A 155 25.82 -2.54 -0.43
C LEU A 155 24.33 -2.35 -0.80
N ARG A 156 23.80 -3.14 -1.74
CA ARG A 156 22.36 -3.12 -2.08
C ARG A 156 21.47 -3.54 -0.91
N ARG A 157 21.90 -4.52 -0.11
CA ARG A 157 21.20 -4.95 1.09
C ARG A 157 21.19 -3.82 2.14
N ASP A 158 22.32 -3.14 2.30
CA ASP A 158 22.46 -2.04 3.26
C ASP A 158 21.61 -0.82 2.85
N ILE A 159 21.57 -0.48 1.56
CA ILE A 159 20.67 0.57 1.02
C ILE A 159 19.19 0.23 1.31
N GLY A 160 18.80 -1.03 1.14
CA GLY A 160 17.45 -1.49 1.46
C GLY A 160 17.11 -1.33 2.94
N ALA A 161 18.02 -1.73 3.83
CA ALA A 161 17.85 -1.60 5.28
C ALA A 161 17.75 -0.12 5.71
N MET A 162 18.62 0.74 5.18
CA MET A 162 18.58 2.18 5.48
C MET A 162 17.29 2.83 4.95
N THR A 163 16.81 2.42 3.78
CA THR A 163 15.54 2.94 3.22
C THR A 163 14.35 2.59 4.12
N GLN A 164 14.31 1.38 4.66
CA GLN A 164 13.28 0.98 5.62
C GLN A 164 13.37 1.76 6.93
N GLN A 165 14.58 1.97 7.46
CA GLN A 165 14.77 2.77 8.67
C GLN A 165 14.32 4.23 8.45
N LEU A 166 14.59 4.81 7.28
CA LEU A 166 14.16 6.15 6.93
C LEU A 166 12.63 6.28 6.84
N SER A 167 11.93 5.29 6.28
CA SER A 167 10.46 5.30 6.26
C SER A 167 9.88 5.21 7.67
N GLU A 168 10.41 4.33 8.52
CA GLU A 168 9.99 4.18 9.92
C GLU A 168 10.22 5.47 10.73
N LEU A 169 11.38 6.13 10.55
CA LEU A 169 11.67 7.42 11.20
C LEU A 169 10.73 8.53 10.70
N THR A 170 10.38 8.52 9.42
CA THR A 170 9.48 9.52 8.83
C THR A 170 8.06 9.39 9.38
N GLU A 171 7.54 8.16 9.48
CA GLU A 171 6.26 7.87 10.14
C GLU A 171 6.29 8.29 11.62
N HIS A 172 7.40 7.99 12.33
CA HIS A 172 7.56 8.38 13.72
C HIS A 172 7.60 9.91 13.90
N MET A 173 8.27 10.65 13.00
CA MET A 173 8.27 12.11 13.00
C MET A 173 6.88 12.71 12.72
N GLN A 174 6.09 12.08 11.85
CA GLN A 174 4.70 12.50 11.57
C GLN A 174 3.79 12.30 12.78
N ASP A 175 3.92 11.17 13.49
CA ASP A 175 3.17 10.87 14.72
C ASP A 175 3.55 11.79 15.88
N MET A 176 4.85 12.06 16.06
CA MET A 176 5.35 12.96 17.10
C MET A 176 4.97 14.42 16.89
N ARG A 177 4.77 14.89 15.65
CA ARG A 177 4.37 16.28 15.34
C ARG A 177 3.01 16.67 15.97
N GLY A 178 2.17 15.69 16.31
CA GLY A 178 0.90 15.89 17.04
C GLY A 178 1.06 15.97 18.57
N SER A 179 2.24 15.65 19.11
CA SER A 179 2.49 15.54 20.55
C SER A 179 3.58 16.53 20.96
N ALA A 180 3.17 17.65 21.55
CA ALA A 180 4.08 18.71 21.99
C ALA A 180 4.96 18.26 23.17
N ARG A 181 6.06 17.54 22.91
CA ARG A 181 7.17 17.31 23.86
C ARG A 181 8.48 17.12 23.09
N GLY A 182 9.46 17.95 23.42
CA GLY A 182 10.69 18.14 22.66
C GLY A 182 11.74 17.06 22.84
N GLU A 183 11.78 16.10 21.94
CA GLU A 183 12.97 15.27 21.63
C GLU A 183 13.19 15.19 20.10
N TYR A 184 13.07 16.33 19.42
CA TYR A 184 13.20 16.44 17.95
C TYR A 184 14.64 16.35 17.40
N PRO A 185 15.70 16.91 18.04
CA PRO A 185 16.99 17.04 17.36
C PRO A 185 17.74 15.72 17.19
N ALA A 186 17.58 14.74 18.10
CA ALA A 186 18.27 13.45 17.99
C ALA A 186 17.70 12.54 16.89
N VAL A 187 16.39 12.64 16.62
CA VAL A 187 15.73 11.90 15.54
C VAL A 187 16.05 12.53 14.19
N GLU A 188 16.07 13.86 14.10
CA GLU A 188 16.51 14.60 12.91
C GLU A 188 17.98 14.34 12.57
N GLU A 189 18.86 14.30 13.57
CA GLU A 189 20.28 13.96 13.41
C GLU A 189 20.46 12.52 12.90
N ARG A 190 19.70 11.56 13.47
CA ARG A 190 19.73 10.17 13.01
C ARG A 190 19.17 9.99 11.60
N TYR A 191 18.14 10.76 11.26
CA TYR A 191 17.57 10.78 9.91
C TYR A 191 18.59 11.33 8.91
N ALA A 192 19.27 12.44 9.22
CA ALA A 192 20.32 13.02 8.38
C ALA A 192 21.49 12.05 8.16
N GLU A 193 21.97 11.38 9.22
CA GLU A 193 23.03 10.36 9.14
C GLU A 193 22.64 9.19 8.21
N LEU A 194 21.41 8.70 8.31
CA LEU A 194 20.93 7.60 7.48
C LEU A 194 20.77 7.99 6.01
N VAL A 195 20.36 9.24 5.73
CA VAL A 195 20.30 9.76 4.36
C VAL A 195 21.70 9.84 3.75
N GLU A 196 22.67 10.39 4.47
CA GLU A 196 24.06 10.52 4.00
C GLU A 196 24.68 9.15 3.71
N ARG A 197 24.56 8.21 4.66
CA ARG A 197 25.07 6.85 4.50
C ARG A 197 24.42 6.09 3.35
N LYS A 198 23.13 6.32 3.10
CA LYS A 198 22.43 5.77 1.94
C LYS A 198 23.00 6.32 0.64
N GLN A 199 23.20 7.63 0.54
CA GLN A 199 23.77 8.27 -0.65
C GLN A 199 25.20 7.80 -0.93
N GLU A 200 26.02 7.62 0.09
CA GLU A 200 27.37 7.07 -0.04
C GLU A 200 27.36 5.64 -0.56
N ALA A 201 26.48 4.79 -0.02
CA ALA A 201 26.33 3.41 -0.47
C ALA A 201 25.81 3.34 -1.91
N GLU A 202 24.89 4.22 -2.31
CA GLU A 202 24.40 4.34 -3.70
C GLU A 202 25.52 4.75 -4.66
N ARG A 203 26.35 5.73 -4.27
CA ARG A 203 27.53 6.14 -5.05
C ARG A 203 28.56 5.00 -5.17
N ALA A 204 28.78 4.24 -4.10
CA ALA A 204 29.67 3.08 -4.11
C ALA A 204 29.14 1.99 -5.05
N VAL A 205 27.83 1.71 -5.03
CA VAL A 205 27.19 0.75 -5.96
C VAL A 205 27.30 1.22 -7.42
N ALA A 206 27.21 2.52 -7.67
CA ALA A 206 27.34 3.11 -9.00
C ALA A 206 28.75 2.96 -9.59
N GLN A 207 29.80 2.91 -8.76
CA GLN A 207 31.19 2.68 -9.22
C GLN A 207 31.39 1.28 -9.82
N TYR A 208 30.54 0.30 -9.45
CA TYR A 208 30.66 -1.10 -9.88
C TYR A 208 29.66 -1.50 -10.98
N GLN A 209 28.80 -0.60 -11.42
CA GLN A 209 27.88 -0.84 -12.53
C GLN A 209 28.24 0.08 -13.68
N THR A 210 28.61 -0.50 -14.82
CA THR A 210 28.36 0.16 -16.11
C THR A 210 27.01 -0.38 -16.57
N PRO A 211 25.91 0.37 -16.40
CA PRO A 211 24.59 -0.13 -16.75
C PRO A 211 24.55 -0.43 -18.26
N VAL A 212 24.09 -1.63 -18.64
CA VAL A 212 23.86 -1.97 -20.06
C VAL A 212 22.74 -1.10 -20.66
N ARG A 213 21.86 -0.54 -19.81
CA ARG A 213 20.90 0.52 -20.10
C ARG A 213 20.85 1.49 -18.91
N PRO A 214 20.63 2.79 -19.13
CA PRO A 214 20.44 3.74 -18.04
C PRO A 214 19.39 3.23 -17.05
N ALA A 215 19.73 3.22 -15.76
CA ALA A 215 18.78 2.93 -14.70
C ALA A 215 17.99 4.21 -14.40
N ASP A 216 17.12 4.60 -15.33
CA ASP A 216 16.29 5.78 -15.18
C ASP A 216 15.05 5.45 -14.34
N ALA A 217 14.72 6.33 -13.39
CA ALA A 217 13.59 6.18 -12.48
C ALA A 217 12.22 6.05 -13.18
N ASN A 218 12.15 6.34 -14.49
CA ASN A 218 10.93 6.41 -15.28
C ASN A 218 10.71 5.18 -16.19
N VAL A 219 11.57 4.16 -16.15
CA VAL A 219 11.39 2.96 -16.98
C VAL A 219 10.18 2.16 -16.48
N GLY A 220 9.03 2.35 -17.14
CA GLY A 220 7.80 1.57 -16.92
C GLY A 220 6.77 2.21 -15.99
N ALA A 221 6.98 3.45 -15.52
CA ALA A 221 5.97 4.20 -14.77
C ALA A 221 5.19 5.11 -15.73
N ASN A 222 4.01 4.67 -16.18
CA ASN A 222 3.08 5.55 -16.89
C ASN A 222 2.09 6.19 -15.90
N ALA A 223 1.59 7.38 -16.22
CA ALA A 223 0.71 8.18 -15.37
C ALA A 223 -0.61 7.46 -15.06
N ARG A 224 -1.05 6.56 -15.95
CA ARG A 224 -2.18 5.68 -15.69
C ARG A 224 -1.90 4.71 -14.53
N GLN A 225 -0.78 3.99 -14.55
CA GLN A 225 -0.38 3.08 -13.47
C GLN A 225 -0.09 3.85 -12.17
N ALA A 226 0.50 5.05 -12.27
CA ALA A 226 0.70 5.91 -11.11
C ALA A 226 -0.64 6.34 -10.49
N SER A 227 -1.64 6.65 -11.31
CA SER A 227 -3.00 6.96 -10.85
C SER A 227 -3.70 5.75 -10.22
N GLU A 228 -3.52 4.55 -10.78
CA GLU A 228 -4.08 3.30 -10.22
C GLU A 228 -3.48 2.93 -8.84
N GLN A 229 -2.22 3.32 -8.59
CA GLN A 229 -1.54 3.09 -7.32
C GLN A 229 -1.83 4.15 -6.26
N PHE A 230 -2.52 5.24 -6.63
CA PHE A 230 -2.83 6.33 -5.72
C PHE A 230 -3.91 5.93 -4.71
N GLN A 231 -3.91 6.56 -3.53
CA GLN A 231 -4.97 6.35 -2.54
C GLN A 231 -6.31 6.83 -3.10
N LYS A 232 -7.24 5.89 -3.31
CA LYS A 232 -8.58 6.22 -3.80
C LYS A 232 -9.33 7.10 -2.81
N VAL A 233 -10.07 8.07 -3.33
CA VAL A 233 -10.81 9.02 -2.51
C VAL A 233 -12.27 8.57 -2.35
N PRO A 234 -12.78 8.43 -1.12
CA PRO A 234 -14.16 8.01 -0.92
C PRO A 234 -15.16 9.13 -1.26
N TYR A 235 -16.31 8.76 -1.80
CA TYR A 235 -17.48 9.61 -1.93
C TYR A 235 -18.72 8.93 -1.33
N PHE A 236 -19.73 9.71 -0.95
CA PHE A 236 -21.02 9.20 -0.50
C PHE A 236 -22.15 9.70 -1.40
N ILE A 237 -23.26 8.97 -1.49
CA ILE A 237 -24.47 9.46 -2.17
C ILE A 237 -25.42 10.04 -1.12
N PRO A 238 -25.74 11.36 -1.16
CA PRO A 238 -26.61 11.97 -0.16
C PRO A 238 -27.96 11.26 -0.01
N GLY A 239 -28.35 11.00 1.24
CA GLY A 239 -29.61 10.28 1.55
C GLY A 239 -29.50 8.76 1.46
N THR A 240 -28.31 8.20 1.23
CA THR A 240 -28.07 6.74 1.21
C THR A 240 -26.89 6.37 2.10
N SER A 241 -26.72 5.07 2.40
CA SER A 241 -25.53 4.52 3.05
C SER A 241 -24.43 4.11 2.06
N THR A 242 -24.59 4.46 0.78
CA THR A 242 -23.67 4.02 -0.28
C THR A 242 -22.40 4.86 -0.25
N ILE A 243 -21.26 4.18 -0.19
CA ILE A 243 -19.92 4.76 -0.26
C ILE A 243 -19.24 4.16 -1.48
N GLY A 244 -18.73 5.02 -2.35
CA GLY A 244 -17.92 4.63 -3.50
C GLY A 244 -16.53 5.23 -3.45
N GLU A 245 -15.75 4.94 -4.47
CA GLU A 245 -14.38 5.40 -4.63
C GLU A 245 -14.22 6.20 -5.92
N VAL A 246 -13.41 7.25 -5.89
CA VAL A 246 -13.04 8.01 -7.08
C VAL A 246 -11.72 7.49 -7.63
N TRP A 247 -11.65 7.43 -8.96
CA TRP A 247 -10.43 7.20 -9.72
C TRP A 247 -10.35 8.19 -10.90
N ILE A 248 -9.18 8.77 -11.13
CA ILE A 248 -8.93 9.68 -12.26
C ILE A 248 -8.08 8.96 -13.30
N GLU A 249 -8.64 8.70 -14.46
CA GLU A 249 -7.94 7.98 -15.53
C GLU A 249 -7.49 8.97 -16.61
N PRO A 250 -6.18 9.20 -16.82
CA PRO A 250 -5.70 9.94 -17.97
C PRO A 250 -5.91 9.12 -19.25
N VAL A 251 -6.42 9.76 -20.29
CA VAL A 251 -6.71 9.16 -21.59
C VAL A 251 -6.27 10.11 -22.72
N VAL A 252 -5.94 9.54 -23.88
CA VAL A 252 -5.78 10.31 -25.11
C VAL A 252 -7.04 10.12 -25.92
N ASP A 253 -7.69 11.22 -26.28
CA ASP A 253 -8.93 11.16 -27.06
C ASP A 253 -8.67 10.88 -28.55
N ASP A 254 -9.74 10.73 -29.33
CA ASP A 254 -9.66 10.47 -30.78
C ASP A 254 -9.01 11.62 -31.57
N GLN A 255 -8.91 12.81 -30.98
CA GLN A 255 -8.21 13.97 -31.55
C GLN A 255 -6.73 14.00 -31.17
N GLY A 256 -6.25 13.01 -30.41
CA GLY A 256 -4.89 12.91 -29.94
C GLY A 256 -4.60 13.83 -28.75
N GLN A 257 -5.61 14.43 -28.10
CA GLN A 257 -5.42 15.34 -26.98
C GLN A 257 -5.50 14.60 -25.65
N LEU A 258 -4.70 15.03 -24.67
CA LEU A 258 -4.78 14.53 -23.30
C LEU A 258 -6.09 15.00 -22.63
N ALA A 259 -6.89 14.02 -22.23
CA ALA A 259 -8.13 14.18 -21.49
C ALA A 259 -8.14 13.26 -20.24
N PHE A 260 -9.15 13.39 -19.40
CA PHE A 260 -9.26 12.64 -18.15
C PHE A 260 -10.68 12.13 -17.95
N ASN A 261 -10.81 10.89 -17.51
CA ASN A 261 -12.08 10.35 -17.03
C ASN A 261 -12.09 10.39 -15.50
N TRP A 262 -12.99 11.20 -14.95
CA TRP A 262 -13.29 11.17 -13.53
C TRP A 262 -14.32 10.07 -13.25
N ASN A 263 -13.80 8.92 -12.82
CA ASN A 263 -14.53 7.69 -12.62
C ASN A 263 -15.05 7.59 -11.17
N PHE A 264 -16.36 7.44 -11.04
CA PHE A 264 -17.06 7.15 -9.78
C PHE A 264 -17.30 5.65 -9.74
N VAL A 265 -16.53 4.97 -8.89
CA VAL A 265 -16.49 3.52 -8.77
C VAL A 265 -17.39 3.09 -7.61
N ASP A 266 -18.33 2.19 -7.89
CA ASP A 266 -19.12 1.48 -6.88
C ASP A 266 -18.41 0.15 -6.56
N PRO A 267 -17.78 0.01 -5.38
CA PRO A 267 -17.08 -1.21 -5.01
C PRO A 267 -18.04 -2.40 -4.79
N GLY A 268 -19.33 -2.13 -4.54
CA GLY A 268 -20.37 -3.13 -4.34
C GLY A 268 -20.95 -3.69 -5.63
N ALA A 269 -20.64 -3.10 -6.79
CA ALA A 269 -21.13 -3.59 -8.08
C ALA A 269 -20.43 -4.90 -8.48
N GLU A 270 -21.22 -5.94 -8.75
CA GLU A 270 -20.73 -7.24 -9.24
C GLU A 270 -20.18 -7.15 -10.68
N TYR A 271 -20.76 -6.27 -11.51
CA TYR A 271 -20.38 -6.03 -12.89
C TYR A 271 -20.28 -4.53 -13.16
N GLN A 272 -19.28 -4.11 -13.96
CA GLN A 272 -19.02 -2.71 -14.30
C GLN A 272 -18.96 -1.80 -13.06
N LYS A 273 -17.85 -1.92 -12.32
CA LYS A 273 -17.63 -1.13 -11.09
C LYS A 273 -17.64 0.37 -11.32
N ILE A 274 -17.37 0.86 -12.53
CA ILE A 274 -17.48 2.29 -12.86
C ILE A 274 -18.95 2.63 -13.05
N ALA A 275 -19.55 3.30 -12.06
CA ALA A 275 -20.95 3.70 -12.09
C ALA A 275 -21.19 4.94 -12.96
N VAL A 276 -20.23 5.87 -12.98
CA VAL A 276 -20.23 7.08 -13.82
C VAL A 276 -18.81 7.46 -14.20
N ALA A 277 -18.59 7.81 -15.47
CA ALA A 277 -17.37 8.47 -15.94
C ALA A 277 -17.71 9.90 -16.39
N ILE A 278 -17.01 10.90 -15.84
CA ILE A 278 -17.14 12.31 -16.21
C ILE A 278 -15.89 12.69 -17.01
N PRO A 279 -16.00 12.90 -18.34
CA PRO A 279 -14.85 13.34 -19.13
C PRO A 279 -14.51 14.79 -18.77
N MET A 280 -13.22 15.08 -18.66
CA MET A 280 -12.66 16.39 -18.34
C MET A 280 -11.45 16.70 -19.22
N THR A 281 -11.32 17.95 -19.62
CA THR A 281 -10.09 18.50 -20.21
C THR A 281 -9.06 18.82 -19.12
N GLN A 282 -7.79 19.03 -19.50
CA GLN A 282 -6.74 19.49 -18.57
C GLN A 282 -7.17 20.73 -17.77
N THR A 283 -7.74 21.73 -18.44
CA THR A 283 -8.25 22.95 -17.80
C THR A 283 -9.37 22.64 -16.81
N GLN A 284 -10.30 21.75 -17.17
CA GLN A 284 -11.40 21.38 -16.28
C GLN A 284 -10.91 20.60 -15.05
N VAL A 285 -9.85 19.79 -15.18
CA VAL A 285 -9.23 19.09 -14.03
C VAL A 285 -8.65 20.10 -13.05
N GLN A 286 -7.90 21.08 -13.55
CA GLN A 286 -7.30 22.14 -12.72
C GLN A 286 -8.38 22.98 -12.02
N GLU A 287 -9.35 23.50 -12.78
CA GLU A 287 -10.45 24.31 -12.23
C GLU A 287 -11.32 23.52 -11.23
N THR A 288 -11.46 22.20 -11.43
CA THR A 288 -12.15 21.32 -10.47
C THR A 288 -11.37 21.21 -9.16
N ALA A 289 -10.05 21.03 -9.22
CA ALA A 289 -9.20 21.01 -8.02
C ALA A 289 -9.27 22.34 -7.27
N ASP A 290 -9.15 23.46 -7.98
CA ASP A 290 -9.26 24.81 -7.41
C ASP A 290 -10.63 25.05 -6.77
N ALA A 291 -11.71 24.60 -7.43
CA ALA A 291 -13.06 24.67 -6.89
C ALA A 291 -13.25 23.84 -5.62
N LEU A 292 -12.67 22.63 -5.55
CA LEU A 292 -12.70 21.81 -4.34
C LEU A 292 -11.98 22.50 -3.17
N ARG A 293 -10.78 23.06 -3.40
CA ARG A 293 -10.05 23.85 -2.40
C ARG A 293 -10.86 25.07 -1.94
N LYS A 294 -11.52 25.76 -2.87
CA LYS A 294 -12.42 26.88 -2.59
C LYS A 294 -13.60 26.46 -1.69
N ILE A 295 -14.21 25.30 -1.95
CA ILE A 295 -15.29 24.76 -1.12
C ILE A 295 -14.79 24.40 0.28
N VAL A 296 -13.59 23.83 0.41
CA VAL A 296 -12.97 23.52 1.71
C VAL A 296 -12.77 24.81 2.52
N ASN A 297 -12.30 25.90 1.88
CA ASN A 297 -12.18 27.21 2.53
C ASN A 297 -13.55 27.75 2.99
N TRP A 298 -14.59 27.65 2.15
CA TRP A 298 -15.95 28.03 2.55
C TRP A 298 -16.49 27.19 3.69
N SER A 299 -16.12 25.90 3.76
CA SER A 299 -16.49 25.01 4.85
C SER A 299 -15.87 25.47 6.18
N ALA A 300 -14.59 25.85 6.17
CA ALA A 300 -13.92 26.45 7.33
C ALA A 300 -14.62 27.74 7.77
N THR A 301 -14.92 28.66 6.83
CA THR A 301 -15.66 29.89 7.14
C THR A 301 -17.03 29.61 7.75
N ALA A 302 -17.77 28.62 7.25
CA ALA A 302 -19.08 28.26 7.78
C ALA A 302 -19.00 27.72 9.21
N GLN A 303 -17.98 26.90 9.50
CA GLN A 303 -17.73 26.34 10.84
C GLN A 303 -17.34 27.44 11.84
N GLU A 304 -16.43 28.34 11.47
CA GLU A 304 -16.01 29.48 12.29
C GLU A 304 -17.20 30.38 12.67
N ASN A 305 -18.10 30.61 11.71
CA ASN A 305 -19.31 31.41 11.91
C ASN A 305 -20.49 30.61 12.49
N LYS A 306 -20.29 29.33 12.84
CA LYS A 306 -21.30 28.43 13.42
C LYS A 306 -22.61 28.41 12.62
N VAL A 307 -22.51 28.42 11.29
CA VAL A 307 -23.68 28.42 10.41
C VAL A 307 -24.41 27.08 10.54
N ARG A 308 -25.65 27.11 11.03
CA ARG A 308 -26.53 25.93 11.21
C ARG A 308 -27.84 26.12 10.48
N ARG A 309 -27.76 26.39 9.18
CA ARG A 309 -28.92 26.51 8.30
C ARG A 309 -28.57 25.88 6.97
N ALA A 310 -29.58 25.28 6.33
CA ALA A 310 -29.43 24.77 4.97
C ALA A 310 -28.96 25.90 4.04
N TYR A 311 -27.88 25.66 3.33
CA TYR A 311 -27.30 26.62 2.40
C TYR A 311 -26.54 25.89 1.29
N GLU A 312 -26.74 26.31 0.04
CA GLU A 312 -25.98 25.82 -1.11
C GLU A 312 -25.35 27.00 -1.85
N LYS A 313 -24.14 26.81 -2.36
CA LYS A 313 -23.44 27.79 -3.19
C LYS A 313 -22.65 27.09 -4.29
N LEU A 314 -22.86 27.52 -5.54
CA LEU A 314 -22.10 27.03 -6.69
C LEU A 314 -20.64 27.50 -6.59
N ALA A 315 -19.70 26.57 -6.72
CA ALA A 315 -18.26 26.85 -6.76
C ALA A 315 -17.73 26.90 -8.19
N TYR A 316 -18.13 25.91 -9.00
CA TYR A 316 -17.70 25.73 -10.38
C TYR A 316 -18.72 24.90 -11.15
N CYS A 317 -18.77 25.07 -12.47
CA CYS A 317 -19.63 24.30 -13.36
C CYS A 317 -18.96 24.15 -14.73
N PHE A 318 -19.11 22.97 -15.33
CA PHE A 318 -18.62 22.67 -16.67
C PHE A 318 -19.54 21.68 -17.41
N PRO A 319 -19.56 21.70 -18.76
CA PRO A 319 -18.94 22.71 -19.62
C PRO A 319 -19.67 24.06 -19.54
N ALA A 320 -18.95 25.16 -19.76
CA ALA A 320 -19.41 26.52 -19.41
C ALA A 320 -20.68 26.96 -20.14
N ASP A 321 -20.86 26.52 -21.38
CA ASP A 321 -22.03 26.77 -22.22
C ASP A 321 -23.33 26.18 -21.63
N LEU A 322 -23.24 25.10 -20.85
CA LEU A 322 -24.39 24.44 -20.24
C LEU A 322 -24.66 24.92 -18.79
N CYS A 323 -23.83 25.81 -18.25
CA CYS A 323 -23.96 26.27 -16.86
C CYS A 323 -25.00 27.37 -16.70
N GLU A 324 -25.15 28.24 -17.69
CA GLU A 324 -26.12 29.34 -17.71
C GLU A 324 -27.44 28.96 -18.39
N ALA A 325 -27.47 27.83 -19.11
CA ALA A 325 -28.65 27.36 -19.82
C ALA A 325 -29.57 26.53 -18.91
N GLU A 326 -30.80 27.01 -18.66
CA GLU A 326 -31.78 26.30 -17.84
C GLU A 326 -32.31 25.02 -18.52
N ASP A 327 -32.41 25.01 -19.86
CA ASP A 327 -32.97 23.91 -20.66
C ASP A 327 -31.92 23.18 -21.52
N ALA A 328 -30.65 23.23 -21.12
CA ALA A 328 -29.57 22.55 -21.84
C ALA A 328 -29.81 21.03 -21.91
N THR A 329 -29.89 20.49 -23.13
CA THR A 329 -30.05 19.04 -23.39
C THR A 329 -28.75 18.24 -23.20
N GLY A 330 -27.67 18.89 -22.77
CA GLY A 330 -26.35 18.29 -22.56
C GLY A 330 -26.11 17.80 -21.13
N ALA A 331 -24.98 17.11 -20.95
CA ALA A 331 -24.52 16.70 -19.62
C ALA A 331 -23.70 17.84 -18.99
N ARG A 332 -24.19 18.42 -17.89
CA ARG A 332 -23.44 19.39 -17.09
C ARG A 332 -23.04 18.81 -15.75
N THR A 333 -21.88 19.23 -15.26
CA THR A 333 -21.35 18.87 -13.95
C THR A 333 -21.08 20.15 -13.16
N SER A 334 -21.68 20.25 -11.98
CA SER A 334 -21.51 21.37 -11.06
C SER A 334 -20.93 20.92 -9.74
N LEU A 335 -20.01 21.72 -9.22
CA LEU A 335 -19.43 21.60 -7.89
C LEU A 335 -20.10 22.61 -6.98
N VAL A 336 -20.78 22.12 -5.95
CA VAL A 336 -21.63 22.90 -5.06
C VAL A 336 -21.14 22.70 -3.63
N PHE A 337 -20.91 23.79 -2.92
CA PHE A 337 -20.77 23.78 -1.48
C PHE A 337 -22.14 23.64 -0.84
N ARG A 338 -22.29 22.70 0.10
CA ARG A 338 -23.53 22.49 0.85
C ARG A 338 -23.28 22.52 2.35
N ILE A 339 -24.16 23.21 3.07
CA ILE A 339 -24.34 23.15 4.51
C ILE A 339 -25.70 22.49 4.77
N ALA A 340 -25.73 21.43 5.57
CA ALA A 340 -26.96 20.79 6.01
C ALA A 340 -27.57 21.50 7.24
N GLU A 341 -28.79 21.11 7.64
CA GLU A 341 -29.48 21.70 8.79
C GLU A 341 -28.75 21.50 10.12
N ASP A 342 -27.99 20.40 10.24
CA ASP A 342 -27.14 20.11 11.39
C ASP A 342 -25.82 20.90 11.40
N GLY A 343 -25.58 21.73 10.37
CA GLY A 343 -24.35 22.50 10.18
C GLY A 343 -23.21 21.70 9.56
N SER A 344 -23.42 20.42 9.20
CA SER A 344 -22.41 19.64 8.47
C SER A 344 -22.17 20.25 7.09
N THR A 345 -20.91 20.21 6.65
CA THR A 345 -20.47 20.79 5.38
C THR A 345 -20.00 19.69 4.44
N ALA A 346 -20.27 19.83 3.15
CA ALA A 346 -19.83 18.89 2.14
C ALA A 346 -19.59 19.58 0.79
N SER A 347 -18.66 19.02 0.03
CA SER A 347 -18.55 19.30 -1.39
C SER A 347 -19.47 18.36 -2.15
N ILE A 348 -20.28 18.90 -3.06
CA ILE A 348 -21.27 18.15 -3.81
C ILE A 348 -20.96 18.27 -5.30
N VAL A 349 -20.63 17.15 -5.93
CA VAL A 349 -20.52 17.03 -7.38
C VAL A 349 -21.86 16.57 -7.91
N ARG A 350 -22.51 17.42 -8.70
CA ARG A 350 -23.84 17.19 -9.25
C ARG A 350 -23.72 17.06 -10.77
N ARG A 351 -24.04 15.88 -11.30
CA ARG A 351 -24.12 15.65 -12.74
C ARG A 351 -25.58 15.63 -13.17
N GLN A 352 -25.94 16.52 -14.08
CA GLN A 352 -27.29 16.63 -14.62
C GLN A 352 -27.26 16.29 -16.11
N GLN A 353 -28.19 15.45 -16.54
CA GLN A 353 -28.38 15.01 -17.93
C GLN A 353 -29.87 15.10 -18.24
N GLY A 354 -30.29 16.23 -18.84
CA GLY A 354 -31.70 16.57 -18.97
C GLY A 354 -32.40 16.63 -17.59
N ALA A 355 -33.46 15.84 -17.41
CA ALA A 355 -34.20 15.75 -16.16
C ALA A 355 -33.53 14.86 -15.09
N PHE A 356 -32.56 14.04 -15.47
CA PHE A 356 -31.92 13.10 -14.57
C PHE A 356 -30.71 13.73 -13.87
N GLN A 357 -30.64 13.60 -12.55
CA GLN A 357 -29.55 14.15 -11.74
C GLN A 357 -28.92 13.06 -10.86
N ARG A 358 -27.58 12.99 -10.86
CA ARG A 358 -26.78 12.22 -9.89
C ARG A 358 -25.96 13.17 -9.04
N THR A 359 -25.80 12.83 -7.76
CA THR A 359 -25.14 13.66 -6.78
C THR A 359 -24.13 12.82 -6.00
N PHE A 360 -22.89 13.29 -5.93
CA PHE A 360 -21.80 12.66 -5.21
C PHE A 360 -21.26 13.65 -4.18
N GLY A 361 -21.28 13.24 -2.91
CA GLY A 361 -20.82 14.04 -1.79
C GLY A 361 -19.43 13.64 -1.34
N PHE A 362 -18.65 14.64 -0.94
CA PHE A 362 -17.33 14.50 -0.36
C PHE A 362 -17.29 15.26 0.96
N SER A 363 -16.71 14.66 1.99
CA SER A 363 -16.37 15.38 3.22
C SER A 363 -15.31 16.43 2.92
N SER A 364 -15.10 17.38 3.83
CA SER A 364 -14.05 18.39 3.70
C SER A 364 -12.65 17.76 3.55
N GLU A 365 -12.40 16.68 4.29
CA GLU A 365 -11.15 15.90 4.25
C GLU A 365 -11.01 15.15 2.92
N SER A 366 -12.10 14.57 2.43
CA SER A 366 -12.08 13.85 1.14
C SER A 366 -11.90 14.84 -0.02
N ALA A 367 -12.50 16.04 0.07
CA ALA A 367 -12.42 17.05 -0.96
C ALA A 367 -11.00 17.63 -1.13
N ILE A 368 -10.25 17.84 -0.04
CA ILE A 368 -8.87 18.33 -0.14
C ILE A 368 -7.93 17.25 -0.71
N VAL A 369 -8.08 16.00 -0.28
CA VAL A 369 -7.30 14.87 -0.83
C VAL A 369 -7.60 14.68 -2.32
N LEU A 370 -8.87 14.84 -2.72
CA LEU A 370 -9.25 14.79 -4.13
C LEU A 370 -8.63 15.92 -4.96
N ALA A 371 -8.57 17.15 -4.43
CA ALA A 371 -7.94 18.26 -5.12
C ALA A 371 -6.44 17.99 -5.37
N ASP A 372 -5.72 17.53 -4.35
CA ASP A 372 -4.31 17.16 -4.47
C ASP A 372 -4.11 16.00 -5.45
N TYR A 373 -5.01 15.00 -5.43
CA TYR A 373 -4.99 13.87 -6.36
C TYR A 373 -5.18 14.31 -7.82
N LEU A 374 -6.16 15.18 -8.09
CA LEU A 374 -6.42 15.72 -9.43
C LEU A 374 -5.21 16.47 -9.98
N GLU A 375 -4.62 17.37 -9.19
CA GLU A 375 -3.45 18.15 -9.60
C GLU A 375 -2.21 17.26 -9.84
N ARG A 376 -2.02 16.25 -9.00
CA ARG A 376 -0.90 15.31 -9.15
C ARG A 376 -1.02 14.51 -10.44
N VAL A 377 -2.18 13.91 -10.69
CA VAL A 377 -2.44 13.14 -11.92
C VAL A 377 -2.34 14.04 -13.14
N LEU A 378 -2.85 15.27 -13.07
CA LEU A 378 -2.72 16.26 -14.14
C LEU A 378 -1.25 16.56 -14.45
N THR A 379 -0.45 16.83 -13.42
CA THR A 379 0.98 17.17 -13.56
C THR A 379 1.77 16.02 -14.18
N ASP A 380 1.63 14.81 -13.61
CA ASP A 380 2.36 13.62 -14.05
C ASP A 380 1.95 13.25 -15.49
N SER A 381 0.64 13.25 -15.79
CA SER A 381 0.12 12.92 -17.13
C SER A 381 0.50 13.97 -18.17
N SER A 382 0.52 15.25 -17.80
CA SER A 382 0.90 16.33 -18.73
C SER A 382 2.39 16.27 -19.07
N ALA A 383 3.24 15.91 -18.10
CA ALA A 383 4.65 15.71 -18.33
C ALA A 383 4.91 14.50 -19.25
N GLU A 384 4.25 13.38 -18.99
CA GLU A 384 4.34 12.18 -19.85
C GLU A 384 3.84 12.48 -21.28
N TYR A 385 2.66 13.10 -21.41
CA TYR A 385 2.10 13.45 -22.71
C TYR A 385 3.02 14.38 -23.48
N LYS A 386 3.52 15.47 -22.86
CA LYS A 386 4.48 16.37 -23.50
C LYS A 386 5.73 15.63 -23.96
N GLY A 387 6.30 14.77 -23.13
CA GLY A 387 7.47 13.97 -23.50
C GLY A 387 7.20 13.03 -24.67
N ALA A 388 6.01 12.44 -24.74
CA ALA A 388 5.60 11.53 -25.80
C ALA A 388 5.25 12.25 -27.12
N THR A 389 4.77 13.49 -27.08
CA THR A 389 4.33 14.26 -28.26
C THR A 389 5.32 15.34 -28.71
N ALA A 390 6.40 15.58 -27.95
CA ALA A 390 7.38 16.61 -28.27
C ALA A 390 8.07 16.35 -29.62
N SER A 391 8.25 17.41 -30.40
CA SER A 391 9.09 17.33 -31.59
C SER A 391 10.55 17.18 -31.19
N GLN A 392 11.40 16.74 -32.12
CA GLN A 392 12.83 16.62 -31.84
C GLN A 392 13.45 17.97 -31.43
N SER A 393 13.03 19.09 -32.05
CA SER A 393 13.47 20.42 -31.63
C SER A 393 12.99 20.82 -30.24
N ASP A 394 11.77 20.41 -29.83
CA ASP A 394 11.28 20.68 -28.47
C ASP A 394 12.06 19.86 -27.44
N LEU A 395 12.43 18.63 -27.79
CA LEU A 395 13.26 17.76 -26.95
C LEU A 395 14.69 18.30 -26.84
N ASP A 396 15.31 18.72 -27.94
CA ASP A 396 16.66 19.29 -27.94
C ASP A 396 16.74 20.53 -27.05
N ALA A 397 15.73 21.41 -27.09
CA ALA A 397 15.63 22.61 -26.24
C ALA A 397 15.50 22.32 -24.74
N LEU A 398 15.15 21.09 -24.32
CA LEU A 398 15.13 20.72 -22.90
C LEU A 398 16.54 20.51 -22.31
N PHE A 399 17.56 20.38 -23.17
CA PHE A 399 18.93 20.04 -22.78
C PHE A 399 19.95 21.13 -23.15
N GLU A 400 19.50 22.27 -23.67
CA GLU A 400 20.28 23.51 -23.90
C GLU A 400 20.12 24.48 -22.73
#